data_AF-V6S5K5-F1
#
_entry.id   AF-V6S5K5-F1
#
_cell.length_a   1.000
_cell.length_b   1.000
_cell.length_c   1.000
_cell.angle_alpha   90.00
_cell.angle_beta   90.00
_cell.angle_gamma   90.00
#
_symmetry.space_group_name_H-M   'P 1'
#
loop_
_entity.id
_entity.type
_entity.pdbx_description
1 polymer ?
#
loop_
_entity_poly.entity_id
_entity_poly.type
_entity_poly.pdbx_seq_one_letter_code
_entity_poly.pdbx_strand_id
1 'polypeptide(L)' 'MENLKLHSEGQSDFLQELKKQFDKIVLEIKNKEGLSNEEKHKEIKQVTADFEKAKREALKNLF' A
#
# COMPACT_ATOMS: atom_id res chain seq x y z
N MET A 1 2.68 31.99 12.94
CA MET A 1 2.09 31.26 11.79
C MET A 1 2.60 29.83 11.87
N GLU A 2 1.93 28.97 12.62
CA GLU A 2 2.40 27.61 12.89
C GLU A 2 1.21 26.66 12.78
N ASN A 3 0.80 26.31 11.57
CA ASN A 3 -0.26 25.30 11.36
C ASN A 3 -0.24 24.72 9.93
N LEU A 4 0.95 24.50 9.35
CA LEU A 4 1.09 23.90 8.02
C LEU A 4 2.07 22.72 7.96
N LYS A 5 2.89 22.48 8.99
CA LYS A 5 3.85 21.35 9.00
C LYS A 5 3.25 20.03 9.48
N LEU A 6 2.25 20.07 10.35
CA LEU A 6 1.64 18.86 10.95
C LEU A 6 0.89 17.98 9.92
N HIS A 7 0.36 18.56 8.84
CA HIS A 7 -0.38 17.81 7.82
C HIS A 7 0.51 16.91 6.95
N SER A 8 1.78 17.27 6.75
CA SER A 8 2.68 16.48 5.89
C SER A 8 3.32 15.30 6.63
N GLU A 9 3.58 15.42 7.93
CA GLU A 9 4.20 14.35 8.72
C GLU A 9 3.24 13.16 8.92
N GLY A 10 1.98 13.41 9.29
CA GLY A 10 0.97 12.34 9.41
C GLY A 10 0.63 11.65 8.08
N GLN A 11 0.66 12.38 6.97
CA GLN A 11 0.50 11.79 5.62
C GLN A 11 1.67 10.90 5.24
N SER A 12 2.90 11.30 5.58
CA SER A 12 4.10 10.54 5.31
C SER A 12 4.10 9.22 6.10
N ASP A 13 3.73 9.27 7.38
CA ASP A 13 3.64 8.07 8.23
C ASP A 13 2.59 7.08 7.73
N PHE A 14 1.39 7.57 7.40
CA PHE A 14 0.32 6.73 6.85
C PHE A 14 0.72 6.05 5.53
N LEU A 15 1.31 6.81 4.59
CA LEU A 15 1.77 6.24 3.32
C LEU A 15 2.93 5.25 3.51
N GLN A 16 3.80 5.48 4.49
CA GLN A 16 4.86 4.55 4.85
C GLN A 16 4.31 3.26 5.47
N GLU A 17 3.33 3.34 6.37
CA GLU A 17 2.65 2.17 6.92
C GLU A 17 1.92 1.37 5.83
N LEU A 18 1.19 2.07 4.96
CA LEU A 18 0.52 1.45 3.81
C LEU A 18 1.53 0.71 2.93
N LYS A 19 2.68 1.32 2.65
CA LYS A 19 3.75 0.70 1.87
C LYS A 19 4.34 -0.53 2.57
N LYS A 20 4.60 -0.46 3.88
CA LYS A 20 5.10 -1.60 4.68
C LYS A 20 4.13 -2.77 4.65
N GLN A 21 2.83 -2.51 4.79
CA GLN A 21 1.77 -3.52 4.68
C GLN A 21 1.78 -4.17 3.28
N PHE A 22 1.85 -3.37 2.23
CA PHE A 22 1.92 -3.86 0.84
C PHE A 22 3.16 -4.73 0.60
N ASP A 23 4.35 -4.26 0.98
CA ASP A 23 5.61 -5.00 0.84
C ASP A 23 5.52 -6.36 1.58
N LYS A 24 4.94 -6.38 2.79
CA LYS A 24 4.75 -7.61 3.56
C LYS A 24 3.84 -8.60 2.82
N ILE A 25 2.68 -8.16 2.33
CA ILE A 25 1.73 -9.01 1.62
C ILE A 25 2.35 -9.58 0.33
N VAL A 26 3.06 -8.75 -0.43
CA VAL A 26 3.77 -9.20 -1.64
C VAL A 26 4.83 -10.25 -1.31
N LEU A 27 5.56 -10.07 -0.20
CA LEU A 27 6.55 -11.05 0.25
C LEU A 27 5.90 -12.38 0.66
N GLU A 28 4.77 -12.33 1.35
CA GLU A 28 3.99 -13.52 1.72
C GLU A 28 3.48 -14.27 0.49
N ILE A 29 2.95 -13.56 -0.52
CA ILE A 29 2.51 -14.18 -1.78
C ILE A 29 3.70 -14.82 -2.52
N LYS A 30 4.86 -14.13 -2.58
CA LYS A 30 6.06 -14.69 -3.22
C LYS A 30 6.54 -15.97 -2.52
N ASN A 31 6.49 -15.99 -1.19
CA ASN A 31 6.92 -17.12 -0.36
C ASN A 31 5.89 -18.24 -0.21
N LYS A 32 4.63 -18.06 -0.64
CA LYS A 32 3.65 -19.16 -0.66
C LYS A 32 4.13 -20.31 -1.55
N GLU A 33 4.60 -21.40 -0.96
CA GLU A 33 5.07 -22.57 -1.71
C GLU A 33 3.93 -23.31 -2.44
N GLY A 34 2.67 -23.13 -2.00
CA GLY A 34 1.49 -23.75 -2.60
C GLY A 34 0.91 -23.06 -3.84
N LEU A 35 1.49 -21.95 -4.31
CA LEU A 35 1.01 -21.22 -5.48
C LEU A 35 1.99 -21.31 -6.65
N SER A 36 1.46 -21.53 -7.84
CA SER A 36 2.20 -21.37 -9.09
C SER A 36 2.61 -19.91 -9.30
N ASN A 37 3.69 -19.68 -10.05
CA ASN A 37 4.16 -18.33 -10.37
C ASN A 37 3.07 -17.45 -11.03
N GLU A 38 2.20 -18.04 -11.85
CA GLU A 38 1.08 -17.32 -12.48
C GLU A 38 0.05 -16.85 -11.45
N GLU A 39 -0.34 -17.72 -10.51
CA GLU A 39 -1.26 -17.38 -9.43
C GLU A 39 -0.66 -16.32 -8.49
N LYS A 40 0.63 -16.45 -8.14
CA LYS A 40 1.36 -15.43 -7.38
C LYS A 40 1.35 -14.09 -8.10
N HIS A 41 1.60 -14.09 -9.41
CA HIS A 41 1.60 -12.87 -10.21
C HIS A 41 0.21 -12.23 -10.28
N LYS A 42 -0.84 -13.03 -10.40
CA LYS A 42 -2.24 -12.57 -10.38
C LYS A 42 -2.61 -11.99 -9.01
N GLU A 43 -2.28 -12.66 -7.92
CA GLU A 43 -2.50 -12.17 -6.54
C GLU A 43 -1.74 -10.86 -6.31
N ILE A 44 -0.46 -10.77 -6.67
CA ILE A 44 0.34 -9.54 -6.54
C ILE A 44 -0.27 -8.40 -7.35
N LYS A 45 -0.73 -8.66 -8.58
CA LYS A 45 -1.35 -7.65 -9.43
C LYS A 45 -2.65 -7.12 -8.82
N GLN A 46 -3.45 -8.00 -8.22
CA GLN A 46 -4.68 -7.61 -7.54
C GLN A 46 -4.37 -6.77 -6.29
N VAL A 47 -3.46 -7.21 -5.43
CA VAL A 47 -3.02 -6.46 -4.24
C VAL A 47 -2.43 -5.10 -4.62
N THR A 48 -1.71 -5.02 -5.74
CA THR A 48 -1.17 -3.75 -6.26
C THR A 48 -2.29 -2.78 -6.66
N ALA A 49 -3.32 -3.28 -7.36
CA ALA A 49 -4.46 -2.46 -7.75
C ALA A 49 -5.26 -1.96 -6.53
N ASP A 50 -5.49 -2.82 -5.54
CA ASP A 50 -6.14 -2.43 -4.27
C ASP A 50 -5.31 -1.39 -3.51
N PHE A 51 -3.97 -1.55 -3.46
CA PHE A 51 -3.08 -0.57 -2.86
C PHE A 51 -3.14 0.80 -3.55
N GLU A 52 -3.09 0.83 -4.89
CA GLU A 52 -3.21 2.07 -5.65
C GLU A 52 -4.57 2.75 -5.43
N LYS A 53 -5.64 1.96 -5.33
CA LYS A 53 -6.98 2.46 -5.02
C LYS A 53 -7.03 3.06 -3.62
N ALA A 54 -6.55 2.34 -2.60
CA ALA A 54 -6.50 2.82 -1.22
C ALA A 54 -5.65 4.09 -1.09
N LYS A 55 -4.49 4.15 -1.78
CA LYS A 55 -3.65 5.34 -1.85
C LYS A 55 -4.40 6.52 -2.48
N ARG A 56 -5.11 6.31 -3.59
CA ARG A 56 -5.93 7.35 -4.22
C ARG A 56 -7.08 7.80 -3.33
N GLU A 57 -7.78 6.90 -2.66
CA GLU A 57 -8.88 7.22 -1.75
C GLU A 57 -8.38 8.00 -0.53
N ALA A 58 -7.24 7.61 0.06
CA ALA A 58 -6.61 8.35 1.13
C ALA A 58 -6.25 9.77 0.68
N LEU A 59 -5.64 9.91 -0.49
CA LEU A 59 -5.32 11.23 -1.06
C LEU A 59 -6.58 12.05 -1.38
N LYS A 60 -7.68 11.41 -1.79
CA LYS A 60 -8.93 12.08 -2.19
C LYS A 60 -9.77 12.55 -1.00
N ASN A 61 -9.76 11.82 0.13
CA ASN A 61 -10.40 12.24 1.38
C ASN A 61 -9.63 13.35 2.13
N LEU A 62 -8.48 13.77 1.60
CA LEU A 62 -7.64 14.83 2.14
C LEU A 62 -7.82 16.19 1.41
N PHE A 63 -8.71 16.27 0.41
CA PHE A 63 -9.12 17.47 -0.33
C PHE A 63 -10.61 17.73 -0.17
#